data_AF-A0A3M2KYQ8-F1
#
_entry.id   AF-A0A3M2KYQ8-F1
#
_cell.length_a   1.000
_cell.length_b   1.000
_cell.length_c   1.000
_cell.angle_alpha   90.00
_cell.angle_beta   90.00
_cell.angle_gamma   90.00
#
_symmetry.space_group_name_H-M   'P 1'
#
loop_
_entity.id
_entity.type
_entity.pdbx_description
1 polymer ?
#
loop_
_entity_poly.entity_id
_entity_poly.type
_entity_poly.pdbx_seq_one_letter_code
_entity_poly.pdbx_strand_id
1 'polypeptide(L)'
;ADRAARRTRAARRRVPREWAALLESAGFTGVRAEAGRAAVFEAEHAAAAWVLIVRTSGELLSWYSGLDERTRDAVHREAVQVLAARFPDGPVRPPGEVVLLTGTNPG
;
A
#
# COMPACT_ATOMS: atom_id res chain seq x y z
N ALA A 1 4.99 18.34 -16.92
CA ALA A 1 4.51 17.98 -15.57
C ALA A 1 2.98 17.78 -15.48
N ASP A 2 2.16 18.58 -16.16
CA ASP A 2 0.69 18.63 -15.94
C ASP A 2 -0.13 17.42 -16.46
N ARG A 3 0.25 16.79 -17.58
CA ARG A 3 -0.49 15.63 -18.13
C ARG A 3 -0.37 14.34 -17.29
N ALA A 4 0.79 14.08 -16.70
CA ALA A 4 1.02 12.89 -15.87
C ALA A 4 0.19 12.97 -14.59
N ALA A 5 0.21 14.11 -13.90
CA ALA A 5 -0.60 14.35 -12.71
C ALA A 5 -2.12 14.23 -12.97
N ARG A 6 -2.60 14.71 -14.12
CA ARG A 6 -4.02 14.57 -14.52
C ARG A 6 -4.42 13.12 -14.79
N ARG A 7 -3.56 12.32 -15.44
CA ARG A 7 -3.80 10.88 -15.67
C ARG A 7 -3.86 10.09 -14.37
N THR A 8 -2.94 10.34 -13.43
CA THR A 8 -2.94 9.68 -12.11
C THR A 8 -4.18 10.06 -11.30
N ARG A 9 -4.62 11.33 -11.36
CA ARG A 9 -5.84 11.79 -10.68
C ARG A 9 -7.12 11.19 -11.28
N ALA A 10 -7.15 10.97 -12.59
CA ALA A 10 -8.27 10.33 -13.28
C ALA A 10 -8.36 8.83 -12.97
N ALA A 11 -7.22 8.12 -12.93
CA ALA A 11 -7.17 6.71 -12.55
C ALA A 11 -7.64 6.48 -11.10
N ARG A 12 -7.19 7.33 -10.16
CA ARG A 12 -7.61 7.30 -8.75
C ARG A 12 -9.10 7.56 -8.52
N ARG A 13 -9.76 8.28 -9.42
CA ARG A 13 -11.23 8.49 -9.36
C ARG A 13 -12.03 7.29 -9.88
N ARG A 14 -11.42 6.40 -10.66
CA ARG A 14 -12.11 5.21 -11.21
C ARG A 14 -12.15 4.07 -10.21
N VAL A 15 -11.06 3.83 -9.48
CA VAL A 15 -10.94 2.72 -8.51
C VAL A 15 -12.06 2.72 -7.44
N PRO A 16 -12.40 3.85 -6.78
CA PRO A 16 -13.48 3.85 -5.78
C PRO A 16 -14.86 3.54 -6.36
N ARG A 17 -15.12 3.94 -7.61
CA ARG A 17 -16.41 3.68 -8.28
C ARG A 17 -16.55 2.23 -8.70
N GLU A 18 -15.47 1.65 -9.20
CA GLU A 18 -15.43 0.23 -9.57
C GLU A 18 -15.65 -0.66 -8.34
N TRP A 19 -15.06 -0.29 -7.19
CA TRP A 19 -15.23 -1.04 -5.94
C TRP A 19 -16.62 -0.87 -5.34
N ALA A 20 -17.22 0.32 -5.45
CA ALA A 20 -18.62 0.53 -5.05
C ALA A 20 -19.58 -0.33 -5.88
N ALA A 21 -19.41 -0.32 -7.21
CA ALA A 21 -20.21 -1.13 -8.12
C ALA A 21 -20.05 -2.64 -7.84
N LEU A 22 -18.85 -3.08 -7.47
CA LEU A 22 -18.61 -4.48 -7.07
C LEU A 22 -19.43 -4.85 -5.83
N LEU A 23 -19.45 -4.01 -4.80
CA LEU A 23 -20.25 -4.26 -3.58
C LEU A 23 -21.75 -4.22 -3.88
N GLU A 24 -22.21 -3.29 -4.71
CA GLU A 24 -23.61 -3.24 -5.17
C GLU A 24 -24.00 -4.51 -5.91
N SER A 25 -23.13 -5.02 -6.80
CA SER A 25 -23.35 -6.28 -7.51
C SER A 25 -23.39 -7.50 -6.58
N ALA A 26 -22.73 -7.41 -5.42
CA ALA A 26 -22.76 -8.42 -4.37
C ALA A 26 -24.00 -8.31 -3.44
N GLY A 27 -24.95 -7.41 -3.74
CA GLY A 27 -26.20 -7.25 -2.99
C GLY A 27 -26.15 -6.22 -1.87
N PHE A 28 -25.03 -5.51 -1.69
CA PHE A 28 -24.99 -4.39 -0.75
C PHE A 28 -25.79 -3.21 -1.30
N THR A 29 -26.42 -2.46 -0.41
CA THR A 29 -27.22 -1.28 -0.74
C THR A 29 -26.64 -0.03 -0.09
N GLY A 30 -26.95 1.14 -0.65
CA GLY A 30 -26.51 2.42 -0.12
C GLY A 30 -24.99 2.59 -0.08
N VAL A 31 -24.28 1.99 -1.05
CA VAL A 31 -22.82 1.97 -1.04
C VAL A 31 -22.25 3.38 -1.27
N ARG A 32 -21.32 3.79 -0.39
CA ARG A 32 -20.57 5.05 -0.49
C ARG A 32 -19.08 4.75 -0.48
N ALA A 33 -18.33 5.48 -1.29
CA ALA A 33 -16.88 5.36 -1.36
C ALA A 33 -16.22 6.72 -1.16
N GLU A 34 -15.26 6.79 -0.24
CA GLU A 34 -14.47 7.96 0.05
C GLU A 34 -12.98 7.62 -0.08
N ALA A 35 -12.23 8.45 -0.80
CA ALA A 35 -10.80 8.27 -1.00
C ALA A 35 -10.03 9.38 -0.29
N GLY A 36 -9.04 9.00 0.51
CA GLY A 36 -8.17 9.90 1.27
C GLY A 36 -6.70 9.56 1.08
N ARG A 37 -5.83 10.45 1.53
CA ARG A 37 -4.40 10.14 1.70
C ARG A 37 -4.11 9.86 3.16
N ALA A 38 -3.42 8.77 3.42
CA ALA A 38 -2.89 8.41 4.72
C ALA A 38 -1.55 7.69 4.54
N ALA A 39 -0.82 7.48 5.64
CA ALA A 39 0.34 6.59 5.59
C ALA A 39 -0.15 5.15 5.35
N VAL A 40 0.50 4.41 4.44
CA VAL A 40 0.17 2.99 4.18
C VAL A 40 0.49 2.15 5.42
N PHE A 41 1.60 2.49 6.07
CA PHE A 41 2.02 1.94 7.35
C PHE A 41 2.92 2.95 8.03
N GLU A 42 3.24 2.67 9.29
CA GLU A 42 4.24 3.40 10.06
C GLU A 42 5.23 2.42 10.69
N ALA A 43 6.51 2.75 10.62
CA ALA A 43 7.56 2.03 11.31
C ALA A 43 8.60 3.00 11.87
N GLU A 44 9.11 2.69 13.05
CA GLU A 44 10.01 3.58 13.80
C GLU A 44 11.29 3.91 13.02
N HIS A 45 11.82 2.93 12.27
CA HIS A 45 13.04 3.08 11.48
C HIS A 45 13.05 2.17 10.25
N ALA A 46 14.00 2.40 9.33
CA ALA A 46 14.12 1.70 8.05
C ALA A 46 14.18 0.16 8.16
N ALA A 47 14.92 -0.38 9.14
CA ALA A 47 14.99 -1.82 9.37
C ALA A 47 13.63 -2.43 9.79
N ALA A 48 12.90 -1.77 10.70
CA ALA A 48 11.56 -2.20 11.09
C ALA A 48 10.58 -2.11 9.90
N ALA A 49 10.70 -1.07 9.08
CA ALA A 49 9.89 -0.91 7.87
C ALA A 49 10.10 -2.06 6.87
N TRP A 50 11.36 -2.47 6.61
CA TRP A 50 11.64 -3.58 5.71
C TRP A 50 11.02 -4.90 6.20
N VAL A 51 11.17 -5.19 7.50
CA VAL A 51 10.55 -6.39 8.11
C VAL A 51 9.03 -6.37 7.95
N LEU A 52 8.39 -5.21 8.15
CA LEU A 52 6.95 -5.06 7.98
C LEU A 52 6.53 -5.29 6.50
N ILE A 53 7.25 -4.69 5.56
CA ILE A 53 6.99 -4.83 4.11
C ILE A 53 7.06 -6.30 3.71
N VAL A 54 8.13 -7.01 4.08
CA VAL A 54 8.32 -8.43 3.75
C VAL A 54 7.21 -9.28 4.36
N ARG A 55 6.83 -9.05 5.62
CA ARG A 55 5.83 -9.89 6.31
C ARG A 55 4.39 -9.69 5.81
N THR A 56 4.08 -8.51 5.27
CA THR A 56 2.71 -8.16 4.84
C THR A 56 2.48 -8.35 3.34
N SER A 57 3.56 -8.41 2.56
CA SER A 57 3.49 -8.60 1.11
C SER A 57 3.65 -10.08 0.77
N GLY A 58 2.55 -10.79 0.51
CA GLY A 58 2.54 -12.25 0.33
C GLY A 58 3.53 -12.77 -0.72
N GLU A 59 3.55 -12.17 -1.92
CA GLU A 59 4.48 -12.56 -2.99
C GLU A 59 5.93 -12.25 -2.63
N LEU A 60 6.17 -11.10 -2.00
CA LEU A 60 7.50 -10.70 -1.57
C LEU A 60 8.02 -11.61 -0.45
N LEU A 61 7.17 -12.00 0.49
CA LEU A 61 7.50 -12.95 1.55
C LEU A 61 7.95 -14.28 0.96
N SER A 62 7.16 -14.81 0.02
CA SER A 62 7.46 -16.07 -0.67
C SER A 62 8.83 -16.00 -1.36
N TRP A 63 9.04 -14.97 -2.20
CA TRP A 63 10.32 -14.74 -2.87
C TRP A 63 11.49 -14.60 -1.89
N TYR A 64 11.35 -13.76 -0.87
CA TYR A 64 12.41 -13.45 0.08
C TYR A 64 12.80 -14.65 0.97
N SER A 65 11.82 -15.47 1.32
CA SER A 65 12.05 -16.70 2.09
C SER A 65 12.85 -17.75 1.31
N GLY A 66 12.68 -17.80 -0.01
CA GLY A 66 13.37 -18.75 -0.89
C GLY A 66 14.84 -18.40 -1.19
N LEU A 67 15.30 -17.22 -0.78
CA LEU A 67 16.70 -16.82 -0.94
C LEU A 67 17.62 -17.59 0.02
N ASP A 68 18.86 -17.84 -0.38
CA ASP A 68 19.89 -18.27 0.55
C ASP A 68 20.23 -17.14 1.55
N GLU A 69 20.88 -17.50 2.66
CA GLU A 69 21.19 -16.57 3.75
C GLU A 69 22.01 -15.36 3.29
N ARG A 70 23.06 -15.59 2.49
CA ARG A 70 23.95 -14.52 2.00
C ARG A 70 23.18 -13.54 1.11
N THR A 71 22.36 -14.05 0.20
CA THR A 71 21.55 -13.23 -0.70
C THR A 71 20.48 -12.47 0.08
N ARG A 72 19.85 -13.11 1.07
CA ARG A 72 18.86 -12.47 1.94
C ARG A 72 19.46 -11.30 2.72
N ASP A 73 20.66 -11.47 3.27
CA ASP A 73 21.38 -10.42 4.01
C ASP A 73 21.80 -9.26 3.10
N ALA A 74 22.19 -9.54 1.86
CA ALA A 74 22.49 -8.50 0.88
C ALA A 74 21.24 -7.66 0.55
N VAL A 75 20.12 -8.32 0.24
CA VAL A 75 18.83 -7.67 -0.03
C VAL A 75 18.36 -6.86 1.18
N HIS A 76 18.46 -7.42 2.39
CA HIS A 76 18.09 -6.71 3.61
C HIS A 76 18.86 -5.40 3.74
N ARG A 77 20.20 -5.46 3.65
CA ARG A 77 21.04 -4.26 3.81
C ARG A 77 20.72 -3.19 2.77
N GLU A 78 20.55 -3.59 1.52
CA GLU A 78 20.20 -2.66 0.43
C GLU A 78 18.82 -2.04 0.65
N ALA A 79 17.81 -2.85 0.99
CA ALA A 79 16.46 -2.35 1.25
C ALA A 79 16.42 -1.35 2.41
N VAL A 80 17.15 -1.65 3.49
CA VAL A 80 17.26 -0.73 4.64
C VAL A 80 17.96 0.56 4.26
N GLN A 81 19.03 0.51 3.47
CA GLN A 81 19.72 1.71 2.97
C GLN A 81 18.81 2.57 2.10
N VAL A 82 18.04 1.95 1.19
CA VAL A 82 17.08 2.66 0.33
C VAL A 82 15.97 3.31 1.16
N LEU A 83 15.44 2.61 2.16
CA LEU A 83 14.41 3.16 3.05
C LEU A 83 14.96 4.29 3.92
N ALA A 84 16.18 4.16 4.45
CA ALA A 84 16.83 5.22 5.23
C ALA A 84 17.11 6.46 4.38
N ALA A 85 17.59 6.30 3.15
CA ALA A 85 17.82 7.42 2.23
C ALA A 85 16.52 8.16 1.88
N ARG A 86 15.39 7.43 1.80
CA ARG A 86 14.08 8.01 1.51
C ARG A 86 13.43 8.68 2.72
N PHE A 87 13.74 8.22 3.93
CA PHE A 87 13.21 8.72 5.20
C PHE A 87 14.37 8.99 6.19
N PRO A 88 15.23 9.98 5.91
CA PRO A 88 16.50 10.17 6.63
C PRO A 88 16.31 10.51 8.11
N ASP A 89 15.24 11.23 8.44
CA ASP A 89 14.95 11.68 9.80
C ASP A 89 14.03 10.71 10.57
N GLY A 90 13.57 9.64 9.91
CA GLY A 90 12.47 8.80 10.38
C GLY A 90 11.18 9.59 10.66
N PRO A 91 10.15 8.96 11.24
CA PRO A 91 9.75 7.56 11.03
C PRO A 91 9.44 7.26 9.56
N VAL A 92 9.43 5.98 9.17
CA VAL A 92 9.07 5.56 7.80
C VAL A 92 7.55 5.58 7.65
N ARG A 93 7.04 6.60 6.95
CA ARG A 93 5.61 6.83 6.69
C ARG A 93 5.35 7.02 5.20
N PRO A 94 5.38 5.97 4.37
CA PRO A 94 5.14 6.11 2.95
C PRO A 94 3.70 6.57 2.69
N PRO A 95 3.51 7.63 1.88
CA PRO A 95 2.18 8.13 1.57
C PRO A 95 1.44 7.14 0.68
N GLY A 96 0.20 6.87 1.04
CA GLY A 96 -0.71 6.00 0.32
C GLY A 96 -2.03 6.68 -0.04
N GLU A 97 -2.87 5.91 -0.72
CA GLU A 97 -4.28 6.19 -0.89
C GLU A 97 -5.07 5.15 -0.11
N VAL A 98 -6.04 5.61 0.68
CA VAL A 98 -6.97 4.77 1.41
C VAL A 98 -8.35 5.00 0.82
N VAL A 99 -9.05 3.92 0.51
CA VAL A 99 -10.45 3.97 0.05
C VAL A 99 -11.31 3.32 1.12
N LEU A 100 -12.21 4.11 1.70
CA LEU A 100 -13.23 3.63 2.62
C LEU A 100 -14.51 3.36 1.82
N LEU A 101 -15.03 2.14 1.91
CA LEU A 101 -16.35 1.79 1.40
C LEU A 101 -17.29 1.45 2.55
N THR A 102 -18.50 2.00 2.50
CA THR A 102 -19.57 1.72 3.47
C THR A 102 -20.84 1.35 2.73
N GLY A 103 -21.64 0.44 3.28
CA GLY A 103 -22.90 -0.02 2.69
C GLY A 103 -23.62 -0.99 3.63
N THR A 104 -24.84 -1.37 3.30
CA THR A 104 -25.67 -2.28 4.11
C THR A 104 -25.95 -3.57 3.34
N ASN A 105 -25.68 -4.72 3.96
CA ASN A 105 -26.15 -6.01 3.46
C ASN A 105 -27.59 -6.24 3.99
N PRO A 106 -28.62 -6.32 3.13
CA PRO A 106 -30.00 -6.46 3.56
C PRO A 106 -30.37 -7.87 4.06
N GLY A 107 -29.53 -8.89 3.81
CA GLY A 107 -29.84 -10.30 4.09
C GLY A 107 -30.45 -11.02 2.89
#